data_AF-A0AAV9F030-F1
#
_entry.id   AF-A0AAV9F030-F1
#
_cell.length_a   1.000
_cell.length_b   1.000
_cell.length_c   1.000
_cell.angle_alpha   90.00
_cell.angle_beta   90.00
_cell.angle_gamma   90.00
#
_symmetry.space_group_name_H-M   'P 1'
#
loop_
_entity.id
_entity.type
_entity.pdbx_description
1 polymer ?
#
loop_
_entity_poly.entity_id
_entity_poly.type
_entity_poly.pdbx_seq_one_letter_code
_entity_poly.pdbx_strand_id
1 'polypeptide(L)'
;MSTHNKCAHNVCNNAPTKIHIICSSQTIPCMHCFLRWWAAETVAVVTGSNRGIGYEIAWQLLMHGLTVVVTSRCIDGGREAVRALREEGLVVGYHQLDVMNAESVKAFTEWVAQNFGGPRYPVEFAEKVIETNYFGTKRMIEAMIPLMKPSLAGARIVNVSSRLGRLNGRRNRLGDPRLREQLERDDHLSEELIDSTVEEFIKQVKDGNWTSNGWPQVFSDYSVSKLAVNAYTTDGKEAF
;
A
#
# COMPACT_ATOMS: atom_id res chain seq x y z
N MET A 1 2.24 -31.85 41.61
CA MET A 1 3.36 -31.65 40.67
C MET A 1 2.78 -31.52 39.27
N SER A 2 3.01 -30.35 38.67
CA SER A 2 2.90 -29.97 37.24
C SER A 2 1.72 -30.49 36.40
N THR A 3 0.76 -29.58 36.15
CA THR A 3 -0.05 -29.57 34.92
C THR A 3 0.29 -28.29 34.15
N HIS A 4 1.12 -28.41 33.12
CA HIS A 4 1.34 -27.33 32.15
C HIS A 4 0.16 -27.27 31.17
N ASN A 5 -0.72 -26.29 31.35
CA ASN A 5 -1.69 -25.90 30.34
C ASN A 5 -1.02 -24.98 29.31
N LYS A 6 -0.97 -25.45 28.05
CA LYS A 6 -0.61 -24.65 26.89
C LYS A 6 -1.70 -23.61 26.64
N CYS A 7 -1.39 -22.33 26.80
CA CYS A 7 -2.24 -21.27 26.26
C CYS A 7 -2.15 -21.30 24.73
N ALA A 8 -3.21 -21.80 24.11
CA ALA A 8 -3.51 -21.57 22.71
C ALA A 8 -3.86 -20.09 22.51
N HIS A 9 -3.15 -19.37 21.66
CA HIS A 9 -3.63 -18.13 21.07
C HIS A 9 -3.56 -18.28 19.55
N ASN A 10 -4.69 -18.74 19.01
CA ASN A 10 -5.08 -18.51 17.63
C ASN A 10 -5.20 -16.99 17.45
N VAL A 11 -4.24 -16.39 16.76
CA VAL A 11 -4.44 -15.06 16.15
C VAL A 11 -4.83 -15.32 14.71
N CYS A 12 -6.02 -14.85 14.36
CA CYS A 12 -6.72 -15.09 13.12
C CYS A 12 -5.87 -14.73 11.88
N ASN A 13 -5.65 -15.72 11.02
CA ASN A 13 -5.38 -15.51 9.61
C ASN A 13 -6.72 -15.17 8.91
N ASN A 14 -6.89 -13.93 8.44
CA ASN A 14 -7.54 -13.55 7.16
C ASN A 14 -7.86 -12.04 7.09
N ALA A 15 -7.73 -11.48 5.86
CA ALA A 15 -8.23 -10.20 5.33
C ALA A 15 -7.42 -8.89 5.61
N PRO A 16 -7.46 -7.88 4.69
CA PRO A 16 -6.51 -6.77 4.64
C PRO A 16 -6.83 -5.67 5.66
N THR A 17 -6.02 -5.59 6.71
CA THR A 17 -6.04 -4.55 7.73
C THR A 17 -5.78 -3.16 7.12
N LYS A 18 -6.73 -2.23 7.26
CA LYS A 18 -6.49 -0.80 6.98
C LYS A 18 -5.79 -0.18 8.20
N ILE A 19 -4.54 0.26 8.03
CA ILE A 19 -3.75 0.89 9.11
C ILE A 19 -3.79 2.41 8.97
N HIS A 20 -4.16 3.09 10.06
CA HIS A 20 -4.20 4.55 10.12
C HIS A 20 -3.30 5.08 11.24
N ILE A 21 -2.48 6.08 10.92
CA ILE A 21 -1.58 6.74 11.88
C ILE A 21 -2.19 8.07 12.29
N ILE A 22 -2.50 8.21 13.58
CA ILE A 22 -3.07 9.43 14.16
C ILE A 22 -1.98 10.13 14.97
N CYS A 23 -1.58 11.31 14.49
CA CYS A 23 -0.68 12.23 15.18
C CYS A 23 -1.51 13.22 16.01
N SER A 24 -0.99 13.62 17.17
CA SER A 24 -1.65 14.34 18.28
C SER A 24 -2.32 15.69 17.97
N SER A 25 -2.47 16.07 16.71
CA SER A 25 -3.07 17.34 16.26
C SER A 25 -4.43 17.20 15.54
N GLN A 26 -5.00 16.00 15.43
CA GLN A 26 -6.31 15.81 14.78
C GLN A 26 -7.39 15.43 15.81
N THR A 27 -8.41 16.28 15.92
CA THR A 27 -9.64 16.00 16.65
C THR A 27 -10.48 14.96 15.90
N ILE A 28 -10.97 13.95 16.63
CA ILE A 28 -11.96 13.00 16.10
C ILE A 28 -13.25 13.79 15.82
N PRO A 29 -13.79 13.79 14.59
CA PRO A 29 -15.01 14.53 14.29
C PRO A 29 -16.20 14.05 15.12
N CYS A 30 -16.98 15.01 15.63
CA CYS A 30 -18.18 14.80 16.43
C CYS A 30 -19.27 13.99 15.68
N MET A 31 -20.08 13.31 16.49
CA MET A 31 -20.95 12.14 16.28
C MET A 31 -22.10 12.23 15.26
N HIS A 32 -22.06 13.10 14.24
CA HIS A 32 -23.25 13.37 13.39
C HIS A 32 -23.13 13.08 11.89
N CYS A 33 -22.14 12.30 11.44
CA CYS A 33 -22.06 11.90 10.03
C CYS A 33 -22.02 10.36 9.88
N PHE A 34 -23.05 9.80 9.26
CA PHE A 34 -23.37 8.36 9.19
C PHE A 34 -22.47 7.51 8.27
N LEU A 35 -21.18 7.84 8.16
CA LEU A 35 -20.18 6.97 7.53
C LEU A 35 -18.95 6.93 8.44
N ARG A 36 -18.87 5.89 9.29
CA ARG A 36 -17.61 5.57 9.97
C ARG A 36 -16.57 5.32 8.88
N TRP A 37 -15.44 6.04 8.93
CA TRP A 37 -14.33 5.81 7.99
C TRP A 37 -13.58 4.50 8.31
N TRP A 38 -13.88 3.86 9.44
CA TRP A 38 -13.24 2.64 9.93
C TRP A 38 -14.19 1.42 9.98
N ALA A 39 -13.60 0.23 9.89
CA ALA A 39 -14.24 -1.07 10.05
C ALA A 39 -13.68 -1.82 11.29
N ALA A 40 -14.31 -2.93 11.71
CA ALA A 40 -13.86 -3.73 12.86
C ALA A 40 -12.40 -4.23 12.73
N GLU A 41 -11.93 -4.43 11.50
CA GLU A 41 -10.56 -4.85 11.19
C GLU A 41 -9.56 -3.68 11.12
N THR A 42 -9.98 -2.45 11.41
CA THR A 42 -9.10 -1.28 11.31
C THR A 42 -8.15 -1.22 12.50
N VAL A 43 -6.86 -1.08 12.20
CA VAL A 43 -5.81 -0.88 13.21
C VAL A 43 -5.42 0.60 13.23
N ALA A 44 -5.60 1.22 14.39
CA ALA A 44 -5.17 2.59 14.62
C ALA A 44 -3.84 2.62 15.39
N VAL A 45 -2.87 3.36 14.88
CA VAL A 45 -1.62 3.67 15.56
C VAL A 45 -1.72 5.09 16.10
N VAL A 46 -1.59 5.26 17.41
CA VAL A 46 -1.59 6.60 18.04
C VAL A 46 -0.20 6.88 18.58
N THR A 47 0.43 7.96 18.10
CA THR A 47 1.79 8.32 18.52
C THR A 47 1.80 9.04 19.88
N GLY A 48 2.71 8.66 20.78
CA GLY A 48 2.82 9.30 22.10
C GLY A 48 1.56 9.14 22.96
N SER A 49 0.91 7.99 22.88
CA SER A 49 -0.41 7.73 23.45
C SER A 49 -0.38 7.11 24.85
N ASN A 50 0.74 7.20 25.56
CA ASN A 50 0.83 6.72 26.95
C ASN A 50 0.29 7.72 27.99
N ARG A 51 -0.04 8.95 27.59
CA ARG A 51 -0.61 9.98 28.47
C ARG A 51 -1.28 11.11 27.68
N GLY A 52 -2.03 11.96 28.38
CA GLY A 52 -2.62 13.18 27.82
C GLY A 52 -3.55 12.91 26.66
N ILE A 53 -3.56 13.80 25.67
CA ILE A 53 -4.48 13.74 24.52
C ILE A 53 -4.33 12.44 23.73
N GLY A 54 -3.09 11.95 23.54
CA GLY A 54 -2.87 10.71 22.80
C GLY A 54 -3.48 9.49 23.50
N TYR A 55 -3.48 9.45 24.84
CA TYR A 55 -4.13 8.39 25.61
C TYR A 55 -5.64 8.44 25.45
N GLU A 56 -6.24 9.63 25.55
CA GLU A 56 -7.68 9.82 25.37
C GLU A 56 -8.14 9.42 23.97
N ILE A 57 -7.38 9.79 22.93
CA ILE A 57 -7.65 9.36 21.55
C ILE A 57 -7.61 7.83 21.44
N ALA A 58 -6.57 7.19 22.00
CA ALA A 58 -6.46 5.74 21.98
C ALA A 58 -7.63 5.07 22.69
N TRP A 59 -8.03 5.59 23.85
CA TRP A 59 -9.16 5.10 24.63
C TRP A 59 -10.48 5.20 23.86
N GLN A 60 -10.79 6.36 23.26
CA GLN A 60 -12.02 6.54 22.47
C GLN A 60 -12.09 5.59 21.27
N LEU A 61 -10.96 5.39 20.56
CA LEU A 61 -10.89 4.47 19.43
C LEU A 61 -11.10 3.01 19.88
N LEU A 62 -10.52 2.61 21.02
CA LEU A 62 -10.74 1.29 21.62
C LEU A 62 -12.22 1.08 22.00
N MET A 63 -12.85 2.08 22.63
CA MET A 63 -14.28 2.06 22.97
C MET A 63 -15.19 1.93 21.74
N HIS A 64 -14.73 2.42 20.58
CA HIS A 64 -15.43 2.26 19.30
C HIS A 64 -15.14 0.94 18.57
N GLY A 65 -14.38 0.04 19.21
CA GLY A 65 -14.13 -1.33 18.73
C GLY A 65 -12.98 -1.46 17.73
N LEU A 66 -12.12 -0.44 17.60
CA LEU A 66 -10.89 -0.57 16.80
C LEU A 66 -9.83 -1.33 17.56
N THR A 67 -8.94 -2.00 16.82
CA THR A 67 -7.66 -2.43 17.39
C THR A 67 -6.73 -1.23 17.44
N VAL A 68 -6.26 -0.86 18.64
CA VAL A 68 -5.35 0.29 18.80
C VAL A 68 -3.98 -0.16 19.25
N VAL A 69 -2.94 0.36 18.60
CA VAL A 69 -1.54 0.23 19.04
C VAL A 69 -1.16 1.51 19.78
N VAL A 70 -1.02 1.39 21.09
CA VAL A 70 -0.47 2.45 21.94
C VAL A 70 1.03 2.52 21.73
N THR A 71 1.56 3.73 21.59
CA THR A 71 3.01 3.92 21.43
C THR A 71 3.56 4.98 22.36
N SER A 72 4.80 4.80 22.79
CA SER A 72 5.50 5.76 23.64
C SER A 72 7.02 5.67 23.51
N ARG A 73 7.68 6.78 23.85
CA ARG A 73 9.16 6.84 23.91
C ARG A 73 9.70 5.97 25.04
N CYS A 74 9.10 6.08 26.24
CA CYS A 74 9.45 5.29 27.41
C CYS A 74 8.62 4.00 27.45
N ILE A 75 9.29 2.86 27.62
CA ILE A 75 8.64 1.54 27.66
C ILE A 75 7.76 1.39 28.90
N ASP A 76 8.24 1.82 30.05
CA ASP A 76 7.51 1.63 31.32
C ASP A 76 6.21 2.43 31.33
N GLY A 77 6.26 3.69 30.91
CA GLY A 77 5.06 4.53 30.80
C GLY A 77 4.05 3.98 29.78
N GLY A 78 4.52 3.36 28.70
CA GLY A 78 3.66 2.70 27.72
C GLY A 78 2.98 1.45 28.29
N ARG A 79 3.73 0.63 29.03
CA ARG A 79 3.20 -0.60 29.68
C ARG A 79 2.17 -0.27 30.75
N GLU A 80 2.36 0.80 31.50
CA GLU A 80 1.39 1.27 32.49
C GLU A 80 0.08 1.70 31.83
N ALA A 81 0.16 2.53 30.78
CA ALA A 81 -1.02 2.93 30.01
C ALA A 81 -1.79 1.73 29.43
N VAL A 82 -1.07 0.76 28.89
CA VAL A 82 -1.66 -0.47 28.32
C VAL A 82 -2.29 -1.34 29.41
N ARG A 83 -1.70 -1.40 30.61
CA ARG A 83 -2.30 -2.11 31.75
C ARG A 83 -3.63 -1.48 32.14
N ALA A 84 -3.68 -0.17 32.31
CA ALA A 84 -4.91 0.55 32.65
C ALA A 84 -6.03 0.28 31.62
N LEU A 85 -5.72 0.37 30.32
CA LEU A 85 -6.68 0.07 29.25
C LEU A 85 -7.16 -1.39 29.28
N ARG A 86 -6.29 -2.34 29.59
CA ARG A 86 -6.66 -3.77 29.69
C ARG A 86 -7.52 -4.09 30.90
N GLU A 87 -7.33 -3.38 32.02
CA GLU A 87 -8.18 -3.50 33.21
C GLU A 87 -9.63 -3.07 32.92
N GLU A 88 -9.82 -2.18 31.94
CA GLU A 88 -11.15 -1.80 31.41
C GLU A 88 -11.71 -2.83 30.40
N GLY A 89 -11.03 -3.95 30.16
CA GLY A 89 -11.46 -4.99 29.24
C GLY A 89 -11.16 -4.70 27.76
N LEU A 90 -10.33 -3.70 27.46
CA LEU A 90 -10.00 -3.32 26.09
C LEU A 90 -8.87 -4.19 25.51
N VAL A 91 -9.01 -4.56 24.23
CA VAL A 91 -7.95 -5.25 23.47
C VAL A 91 -7.02 -4.22 22.86
N VAL A 92 -5.87 -4.02 23.50
CA VAL A 92 -4.88 -3.01 23.11
C VAL A 92 -3.49 -3.61 22.85
N GLY A 93 -2.90 -3.20 21.74
CA GLY A 93 -1.52 -3.48 21.37
C GLY A 93 -0.56 -2.39 21.88
N TYR A 94 0.72 -2.72 21.96
CA TYR A 94 1.76 -1.79 22.39
C TYR A 94 3.04 -1.96 21.57
N HIS A 95 3.67 -0.84 21.21
CA HIS A 95 5.04 -0.84 20.71
C HIS A 95 5.77 0.44 21.12
N GLN A 96 7.06 0.34 21.42
CA GLN A 96 7.90 1.52 21.67
C GLN A 96 8.05 2.34 20.38
N LEU A 97 7.90 3.65 20.46
CA LEU A 97 8.13 4.55 19.33
C LEU A 97 8.67 5.89 19.81
N ASP A 98 9.87 6.22 19.34
CA ASP A 98 10.39 7.58 19.35
C ASP A 98 10.45 8.11 17.92
N VAL A 99 9.52 9.02 17.60
CA VAL A 99 9.42 9.63 16.27
C VAL A 99 10.65 10.46 15.88
N MET A 100 11.49 10.83 16.85
CA MET A 100 12.75 11.54 16.61
C MET A 100 13.92 10.60 16.32
N ASN A 101 13.77 9.29 16.55
CA ASN A 101 14.80 8.28 16.33
C ASN A 101 14.46 7.41 15.10
N ALA A 102 15.26 7.54 14.04
CA ALA A 102 15.05 6.82 12.79
C ALA A 102 15.08 5.29 12.93
N GLU A 103 15.89 4.74 13.84
CA GLU A 103 15.95 3.30 14.09
C GLU A 103 14.68 2.82 14.83
N SER A 104 14.18 3.60 15.78
CA SER A 104 12.92 3.33 16.46
C SER A 104 11.74 3.34 15.48
N VAL A 105 11.68 4.34 14.59
CA VAL A 105 10.67 4.42 13.52
C VAL A 105 10.76 3.21 12.60
N LYS A 106 11.98 2.83 12.17
CA LYS A 106 12.18 1.66 11.32
C LYS A 106 11.70 0.38 11.99
N ALA A 107 12.14 0.11 13.22
CA ALA A 107 11.73 -1.07 13.99
C ALA A 107 10.21 -1.12 14.17
N PHE A 108 9.58 0.00 14.48
CA PHE A 108 8.12 0.10 14.57
C PHE A 108 7.44 -0.24 13.23
N THR A 109 7.90 0.31 12.11
CA THR A 109 7.28 0.04 10.80
C THR A 109 7.44 -1.42 10.37
N GLU A 110 8.59 -2.06 10.66
CA GLU A 110 8.80 -3.48 10.40
C GLU A 110 7.90 -4.35 11.27
N TRP A 111 7.75 -3.99 12.54
CA TRP A 111 6.84 -4.67 13.46
C TRP A 111 5.37 -4.54 13.02
N VAL A 112 4.90 -3.34 12.66
CA VAL A 112 3.55 -3.15 12.12
C VAL A 112 3.35 -3.99 10.87
N ALA A 113 4.32 -4.00 9.95
CA ALA A 113 4.24 -4.79 8.72
C ALA A 113 4.11 -6.30 8.99
N GLN A 114 4.81 -6.81 10.01
CA GLN A 114 4.76 -8.23 10.41
C GLN A 114 3.46 -8.61 11.11
N ASN A 115 2.90 -7.73 11.96
CA ASN A 115 1.78 -8.06 12.84
C ASN A 115 0.42 -7.69 12.25
N PHE A 116 0.36 -6.68 11.38
CA PHE A 116 -0.88 -6.14 10.84
C PHE A 116 -0.89 -6.05 9.31
N GLY A 117 0.24 -6.38 8.65
CA GLY A 117 0.49 -6.01 7.26
C GLY A 117 1.07 -4.60 7.15
N GLY A 118 1.90 -4.30 6.13
CA GLY A 118 2.35 -2.91 5.92
C GLY A 118 1.18 -2.01 5.48
N PRO A 119 1.38 -0.71 5.24
CA PRO A 119 0.44 0.07 4.44
C PRO A 119 0.35 -0.56 3.04
N ARG A 120 -0.54 -1.53 2.88
CA ARG A 120 -0.98 -2.01 1.57
C ARG A 120 -1.80 -0.87 1.00
N TYR A 121 -1.22 -0.13 0.07
CA TYR A 121 -2.02 0.71 -0.81
C TYR A 121 -3.01 -0.24 -1.50
N PRO A 122 -4.32 -0.09 -1.25
CA PRO A 122 -5.28 -1.07 -1.69
C PRO A 122 -5.25 -1.14 -3.21
N VAL A 123 -4.91 -2.31 -3.74
CA VAL A 123 -5.07 -2.64 -5.16
C VAL A 123 -6.56 -2.76 -5.55
N GLU A 124 -7.48 -2.49 -4.64
CA GLU A 124 -8.94 -2.40 -4.87
C GLU A 124 -9.27 -1.43 -6.03
N PHE A 125 -8.40 -0.46 -6.31
CA PHE A 125 -8.53 0.47 -7.43
C PHE A 125 -7.60 0.18 -8.61
N ALA A 126 -6.98 -1.01 -8.66
CA ALA A 126 -6.01 -1.37 -9.69
C ALA A 126 -6.57 -1.19 -11.10
N GLU A 127 -7.82 -1.61 -11.33
CA GLU A 127 -8.53 -1.38 -12.59
C GLU A 127 -8.57 0.10 -12.94
N LYS A 128 -9.04 0.95 -12.03
CA LYS A 128 -9.18 2.39 -12.26
C LYS A 128 -7.83 3.07 -12.50
N VAL A 129 -6.80 2.67 -11.75
CA VAL A 129 -5.45 3.21 -11.89
C VAL A 129 -4.84 2.85 -13.24
N ILE A 130 -4.95 1.58 -13.65
CA ILE A 130 -4.45 1.11 -14.95
C ILE A 130 -5.26 1.70 -16.10
N GLU A 131 -6.58 1.71 -15.97
CA GLU A 131 -7.50 2.31 -16.95
C GLU A 131 -7.16 3.77 -17.22
N THR A 132 -6.86 4.54 -16.18
CA THR A 132 -6.51 5.97 -16.34
C THR A 132 -5.09 6.14 -16.86
N ASN A 133 -4.11 5.49 -16.24
CA ASN A 133 -2.70 5.77 -16.49
C ASN A 133 -2.18 5.11 -17.78
N TYR A 134 -2.64 3.91 -18.10
CA TYR A 134 -2.18 3.15 -19.24
C TYR A 134 -3.19 3.21 -20.39
N PHE A 135 -4.37 2.59 -20.26
CA PHE A 135 -5.36 2.55 -21.35
C PHE A 135 -5.87 3.94 -21.75
N GLY A 136 -6.00 4.87 -20.80
CA GLY A 136 -6.33 6.27 -21.08
C GLY A 136 -5.23 6.97 -21.89
N THR A 137 -3.96 6.77 -21.52
CA THR A 137 -2.80 7.30 -22.27
C THR A 137 -2.74 6.70 -23.67
N LYS A 138 -2.86 5.38 -23.79
CA LYS A 138 -2.87 4.64 -25.05
C LYS A 138 -3.95 5.17 -26.01
N ARG A 139 -5.21 5.22 -25.58
CA ARG A 139 -6.33 5.75 -26.39
C ARG A 139 -6.10 7.20 -26.84
N MET A 140 -5.55 8.04 -25.96
CA MET A 140 -5.23 9.43 -26.31
C MET A 140 -4.15 9.50 -27.38
N ILE A 141 -3.14 8.64 -27.30
CA ILE A 141 -2.07 8.55 -28.30
C ILE A 141 -2.63 8.09 -29.64
N GLU A 142 -3.36 6.97 -29.66
CA GLU A 142 -4.00 6.41 -30.86
C GLU A 142 -4.93 7.42 -31.54
N ALA A 143 -5.72 8.17 -30.77
CA ALA A 143 -6.62 9.19 -31.31
C ALA A 143 -5.87 10.40 -31.89
N MET A 144 -4.69 10.73 -31.33
CA MET A 144 -3.91 11.89 -31.75
C MET A 144 -2.96 11.59 -32.91
N ILE A 145 -2.42 10.37 -33.01
CA ILE A 145 -1.47 9.97 -34.06
C ILE A 145 -1.95 10.36 -35.47
N PRO A 146 -3.19 10.06 -35.91
CA PRO A 146 -3.67 10.44 -37.24
C PRO A 146 -3.77 11.97 -37.46
N LEU A 147 -3.88 12.74 -36.38
CA LEU A 147 -3.98 14.21 -36.42
C LEU A 147 -2.62 14.90 -36.38
N MET A 148 -1.56 14.17 -36.02
CA MET A 148 -0.20 14.69 -35.94
C MET A 148 0.34 14.93 -37.35
N LYS A 149 0.21 16.17 -37.83
CA LYS A 149 0.70 16.57 -39.15
C LYS A 149 2.22 16.49 -39.21
N PRO A 150 2.79 16.06 -40.35
CA PRO A 150 4.21 16.22 -40.63
C PRO A 150 4.58 17.70 -40.50
N SER A 151 5.58 18.00 -39.67
CA SER A 151 6.17 19.33 -39.57
C SER A 151 7.69 19.21 -39.66
N LEU A 152 8.37 20.27 -40.10
CA LEU A 152 9.84 20.34 -40.17
C LEU A 152 10.52 20.06 -38.82
N ALA A 153 9.83 20.30 -37.70
CA ALA A 153 10.34 20.08 -36.35
C ALA A 153 9.98 18.68 -35.77
N GLY A 154 9.14 17.93 -36.49
CA GLY A 154 8.55 16.67 -36.04
C GLY A 154 7.39 16.88 -35.06
N ALA A 155 6.45 15.94 -35.04
CA ALA A 155 5.43 15.87 -33.99
C ALA A 155 6.00 15.05 -32.81
N ARG A 156 5.60 15.36 -31.56
CA ARG A 156 6.20 14.75 -30.36
C ARG A 156 5.13 14.35 -29.36
N ILE A 157 5.26 13.16 -28.80
CA ILE A 157 4.49 12.67 -27.65
C ILE A 157 5.44 12.54 -26.47
N VAL A 158 5.05 13.07 -25.31
CA VAL A 158 5.82 12.98 -24.07
C VAL A 158 4.96 12.35 -22.99
N ASN A 159 5.29 11.11 -22.62
CA ASN A 159 4.58 10.38 -21.57
C ASN A 159 5.20 10.64 -20.20
N VAL A 160 4.37 11.05 -19.24
CA VAL A 160 4.81 11.28 -17.86
C VAL A 160 4.75 9.98 -17.06
N SER A 161 5.93 9.48 -16.67
CA SER A 161 6.08 8.22 -15.93
C SER A 161 6.69 8.40 -14.53
N SER A 162 7.16 7.31 -13.92
CA SER A 162 7.74 7.26 -12.58
C SER A 162 8.93 6.30 -12.51
N ARG A 163 9.85 6.56 -11.57
CA ARG A 163 10.94 5.61 -11.20
C ARG A 163 10.40 4.26 -10.71
N LEU A 164 9.16 4.22 -10.23
CA LEU A 164 8.50 2.99 -9.78
C LEU A 164 8.08 2.07 -10.94
N GLY A 165 7.99 2.58 -12.17
CA GLY A 165 7.69 1.79 -13.37
C GLY A 165 8.92 1.14 -14.03
N ARG A 166 10.07 1.07 -13.34
CA ARG A 166 11.28 0.44 -13.87
C ARG A 166 11.21 -1.07 -13.68
N LEU A 167 11.36 -1.83 -14.76
CA LEU A 167 11.42 -3.31 -14.77
C LEU A 167 12.43 -3.87 -13.75
N ASN A 168 13.59 -3.21 -13.63
CA ASN A 168 14.69 -3.59 -12.76
C ASN A 168 14.83 -2.71 -11.49
N GLY A 169 13.73 -2.10 -11.01
CA GLY A 169 13.75 -1.22 -9.84
C GLY A 169 14.13 -1.93 -8.52
N ARG A 170 14.93 -1.30 -7.66
CA ARG A 170 15.37 -1.87 -6.37
C ARG A 170 14.21 -2.29 -5.44
N ARG A 171 13.08 -1.58 -5.51
CA ARG A 171 11.89 -1.81 -4.66
C ARG A 171 10.70 -2.43 -5.39
N ASN A 172 10.68 -2.37 -6.73
CA ASN A 172 9.54 -2.75 -7.58
C ASN A 172 9.98 -3.58 -8.79
N ARG A 173 10.96 -4.45 -8.60
CA ARG A 173 11.40 -5.39 -9.62
C ARG A 173 10.25 -6.32 -10.00
N LEU A 174 10.03 -6.51 -11.30
CA LEU A 174 9.15 -7.58 -11.78
C LEU A 174 9.84 -8.93 -11.55
N GLY A 175 9.20 -9.78 -10.76
CA GLY A 175 9.75 -11.03 -10.26
C GLY A 175 9.89 -12.10 -11.34
N ASP A 176 8.98 -12.13 -12.32
CA ASP A 176 9.07 -13.04 -13.46
C ASP A 176 10.23 -12.62 -14.38
N PRO A 177 11.30 -13.43 -14.49
CA PRO A 177 12.45 -13.09 -15.32
C PRO A 177 12.15 -13.17 -16.81
N ARG A 178 11.25 -14.04 -17.26
CA ARG A 178 10.90 -14.20 -18.68
C ARG A 178 10.08 -13.01 -19.16
N LEU A 179 9.02 -12.69 -18.42
CA LEU A 179 8.19 -11.53 -18.72
C LEU A 179 9.00 -10.23 -18.71
N ARG A 180 9.93 -10.11 -17.75
CA ARG A 180 10.84 -8.97 -17.67
C ARG A 180 11.77 -8.88 -18.88
N GLU A 181 12.32 -9.99 -19.35
CA GLU A 181 13.16 -10.02 -20.55
C GLU A 181 12.36 -9.62 -21.80
N GLN A 182 11.14 -10.14 -21.95
CA GLN A 182 10.24 -9.80 -23.06
C GLN A 182 9.87 -8.31 -23.07
N LEU A 183 9.61 -7.71 -21.90
CA LEU A 183 9.29 -6.28 -21.79
C LEU A 183 10.52 -5.35 -21.89
N GLU A 184 11.74 -5.90 -21.80
CA GLU A 184 13.00 -5.15 -21.88
C GLU A 184 13.59 -5.15 -23.29
N ARG A 185 13.26 -6.14 -24.13
CA ARG A 185 13.79 -6.25 -25.49
C ARG A 185 12.81 -5.79 -26.56
N ASP A 186 13.27 -4.86 -27.39
CA ASP A 186 12.50 -4.27 -28.50
C ASP A 186 12.01 -5.32 -29.53
N ASP A 187 12.65 -6.50 -29.66
CA ASP A 187 12.27 -7.57 -30.61
C ASP A 187 11.06 -8.42 -30.16
N HIS A 188 10.69 -8.32 -28.89
CA HIS A 188 9.58 -9.06 -28.29
C HIS A 188 8.52 -8.16 -27.69
N LEU A 189 8.81 -6.86 -27.60
CA LEU A 189 7.89 -5.87 -27.12
C LEU A 189 6.78 -5.68 -28.16
N SER A 190 5.53 -5.82 -27.72
CA SER A 190 4.37 -5.50 -28.52
C SER A 190 3.27 -4.93 -27.64
N GLU A 191 2.34 -4.21 -28.25
CA GLU A 191 1.17 -3.70 -27.56
C GLU A 191 0.36 -4.82 -26.89
N GLU A 192 0.18 -5.97 -27.55
CA GLU A 192 -0.54 -7.12 -27.01
C GLU A 192 0.16 -7.74 -25.79
N LEU A 193 1.49 -7.76 -25.78
CA LEU A 193 2.26 -8.21 -24.61
C LEU A 193 2.05 -7.26 -23.43
N ILE A 194 2.05 -5.95 -23.66
CA ILE A 194 1.85 -4.96 -22.59
C ILE A 194 0.41 -5.04 -22.06
N ASP A 195 -0.58 -5.10 -22.94
CA ASP A 195 -2.00 -5.25 -22.60
C ASP A 195 -2.23 -6.52 -21.76
N SER A 196 -1.79 -7.68 -22.26
CA SER A 196 -1.95 -8.96 -21.54
C SER A 196 -1.23 -8.97 -20.19
N THR A 197 -0.10 -8.28 -20.07
CA THR A 197 0.61 -8.12 -18.79
C THR A 197 -0.23 -7.38 -17.75
N VAL A 198 -0.83 -6.23 -18.12
CA VAL A 198 -1.64 -5.45 -17.18
C VAL A 198 -2.97 -6.13 -16.86
N GLU A 199 -3.56 -6.82 -17.84
CA GLU A 199 -4.80 -7.60 -17.66
C GLU A 199 -4.59 -8.78 -16.73
N GLU A 200 -3.50 -9.53 -16.87
CA GLU A 200 -3.18 -10.64 -15.98
C GLU A 200 -2.92 -10.13 -14.54
N PHE A 201 -2.27 -8.98 -14.38
CA PHE A 201 -2.15 -8.34 -13.06
C PHE A 201 -3.53 -8.02 -12.47
N ILE A 202 -4.43 -7.36 -13.23
CA ILE A 202 -5.79 -7.04 -12.77
C ILE A 202 -6.55 -8.31 -12.37
N LYS A 203 -6.48 -9.35 -13.19
CA LYS A 203 -7.12 -10.65 -12.93
C LYS A 203 -6.61 -11.26 -11.63
N GLN A 204 -5.30 -11.30 -11.43
CA GLN A 204 -4.71 -11.83 -10.19
C GLN A 204 -5.00 -10.95 -8.95
N VAL A 205 -5.22 -9.65 -9.15
CA VAL A 205 -5.72 -8.76 -8.10
C VAL A 205 -7.14 -9.15 -7.70
N LYS A 206 -8.03 -9.39 -8.67
CA LYS A 206 -9.42 -9.85 -8.43
C LYS A 206 -9.46 -11.23 -7.76
N ASP A 207 -8.59 -12.13 -8.19
CA ASP A 207 -8.45 -13.48 -7.65
C ASP A 207 -7.75 -13.48 -6.27
N GLY A 208 -7.25 -12.33 -5.81
CA GLY A 208 -6.60 -12.17 -4.51
C GLY A 208 -5.21 -12.81 -4.40
N ASN A 209 -4.61 -13.28 -5.50
CA ASN A 209 -3.36 -14.05 -5.51
C ASN A 209 -2.15 -13.28 -6.07
N TRP A 210 -2.31 -12.02 -6.47
CA TRP A 210 -1.24 -11.19 -7.05
C TRP A 210 0.04 -11.11 -6.19
N THR A 211 -0.05 -11.19 -4.85
CA THR A 211 1.16 -11.05 -4.01
C THR A 211 2.18 -12.17 -4.18
N SER A 212 1.76 -13.37 -4.60
CA SER A 212 2.66 -14.52 -4.81
C SER A 212 3.22 -14.63 -6.22
N ASN A 213 2.72 -13.83 -7.17
CA ASN A 213 3.03 -13.98 -8.59
C ASN A 213 4.15 -13.03 -9.08
N GLY A 214 4.97 -12.53 -8.15
CA GLY A 214 6.15 -11.74 -8.50
C GLY A 214 5.87 -10.31 -8.96
N TRP A 215 4.66 -9.77 -8.73
CA TRP A 215 4.36 -8.37 -9.01
C TRP A 215 5.09 -7.41 -8.05
N PRO A 216 5.29 -6.14 -8.44
CA PRO A 216 5.81 -5.11 -7.54
C PRO A 216 5.00 -5.05 -6.23
N GLN A 217 5.68 -4.92 -5.09
CA GLN A 217 5.04 -4.96 -3.76
C GLN A 217 4.81 -3.57 -3.15
N VAL A 218 5.35 -2.51 -3.75
CA VAL A 218 5.23 -1.14 -3.25
C VAL A 218 4.50 -0.29 -4.29
N PHE A 219 3.32 0.24 -3.95
CA PHE A 219 2.42 0.93 -4.90
C PHE A 219 2.18 0.07 -6.15
N SER A 220 1.73 -1.16 -5.96
CA SER A 220 1.74 -2.24 -6.98
C SER A 220 1.02 -1.85 -8.26
N ASP A 221 -0.24 -1.43 -8.16
CA ASP A 221 -1.09 -0.96 -9.26
C ASP A 221 -0.48 0.24 -10.00
N TYR A 222 -0.02 1.24 -9.26
CA TYR A 222 0.64 2.42 -9.82
C TYR A 222 1.94 2.03 -10.54
N SER A 223 2.73 1.13 -9.97
CA SER A 223 3.99 0.66 -10.52
C SER A 223 3.79 -0.11 -11.81
N VAL A 224 2.83 -1.05 -11.83
CA VAL A 224 2.44 -1.80 -13.03
C VAL A 224 1.91 -0.85 -14.10
N SER A 225 1.07 0.13 -13.74
CA SER A 225 0.57 1.11 -14.71
C SER A 225 1.69 1.96 -15.34
N LYS A 226 2.69 2.38 -14.56
CA LYS A 226 3.83 3.16 -15.07
C LYS A 226 4.87 2.32 -15.80
N LEU A 227 4.97 1.03 -15.46
CA LEU A 227 5.74 0.06 -16.23
C LEU A 227 5.15 -0.10 -17.62
N ALA A 228 3.82 -0.27 -17.73
CA ALA A 228 3.13 -0.35 -19.03
C ALA A 228 3.31 0.91 -19.88
N VAL A 229 3.20 2.10 -19.27
CA VAL A 229 3.48 3.37 -19.96
C VAL A 229 4.92 3.45 -20.48
N ASN A 230 5.92 2.99 -19.71
CA ASN A 230 7.31 2.96 -20.15
C ASN A 230 7.53 2.00 -21.32
N ALA A 231 6.94 0.81 -21.22
CA ALA A 231 6.99 -0.21 -22.26
C ALA A 231 6.37 0.33 -23.56
N TYR A 232 5.16 0.88 -23.49
CA TYR A 232 4.45 1.44 -24.65
C TYR A 232 5.17 2.62 -25.32
N THR A 233 5.85 3.44 -24.52
CA THR A 233 6.68 4.54 -25.06
C THR A 233 7.89 4.02 -25.83
N THR A 234 8.39 2.82 -25.50
CA THR A 234 9.54 2.20 -26.17
C THR A 234 9.12 1.50 -27.46
N ASP A 235 7.94 0.87 -27.45
CA ASP A 235 7.32 0.22 -28.61
C ASP A 235 7.00 1.22 -29.74
N GLY A 236 6.45 2.40 -29.39
CA GLY A 236 6.08 3.46 -30.34
C GLY A 236 7.22 4.12 -31.12
N LYS A 237 8.45 3.60 -31.06
CA LYS A 237 9.59 4.09 -31.86
C LYS A 237 9.43 3.86 -33.37
N GLU A 238 8.55 2.95 -33.80
CA GLU A 238 8.32 2.71 -35.24
C GLU A 238 7.20 3.58 -35.84
N ALA A 239 6.48 4.37 -35.04
CA ALA A 239 5.29 5.11 -35.49
C ALA A 239 5.55 6.56 -35.98
N PHE A 240 6.80 7.00 -36.09
CA PHE A 240 7.16 8.39 -36.47
C PHE A 240 8.32 8.50 -37.46
#